data_AF-A0A7M3WSW7-F1
#
_entry.id   AF-A0A7M3WSW7-F1
#
_cell.length_a   1.000
_cell.length_b   1.000
_cell.length_c   1.000
_cell.angle_alpha   90.00
_cell.angle_beta   90.00
_cell.angle_gamma   90.00
#
_symmetry.space_group_name_H-M   'P 1'
#
loop_
_entity.id
_entity.type
_entity.pdbx_description
1 polymer ?
#
loop_
_entity_poly.entity_id
_entity_poly.type
_entity_poly.pdbx_seq_one_letter_code
_entity_poly.pdbx_strand_id
1 'polypeptide(L)'
;MTAGLVLICLSGLVISTHTYWIHEKITGTTTSFCASDSLFSCDDVIGHETYGYAPVIGLPWGLIGMGVFAALLYASMMVQKEPDAPGRTRMLQVLMLFSGGGVPVILLLISYEVQIEKLCQYCSMAHLANVLVLVTSVRMFRATQDDAWSRMARADLSPHVQGQSEEA
;
A
#
# COMPACT_ATOMS: atom_id res chain seq x y z
N MET A 1 -9.17 7.94 -11.62
CA MET A 1 -8.01 7.08 -11.31
C MET A 1 -7.22 7.59 -10.09
N THR A 2 -7.10 8.91 -9.90
CA THR A 2 -6.43 9.52 -8.73
C THR A 2 -7.13 9.19 -7.41
N ALA A 3 -8.48 9.19 -7.39
CA ALA A 3 -9.25 8.80 -6.22
C ALA A 3 -9.01 7.33 -5.82
N GLY A 4 -8.92 6.43 -6.80
CA GLY A 4 -8.58 5.03 -6.57
C GLY A 4 -7.19 4.86 -5.95
N LEU A 5 -6.20 5.62 -6.41
CA LEU A 5 -4.85 5.61 -5.85
C LEU A 5 -4.85 6.05 -4.38
N VAL A 6 -5.57 7.12 -4.03
CA VAL A 6 -5.70 7.59 -2.64
C VAL A 6 -6.36 6.53 -1.76
N LEU A 7 -7.42 5.87 -2.24
CA LEU A 7 -8.08 4.79 -1.50
C LEU A 7 -7.15 3.59 -1.28
N ILE A 8 -6.37 3.20 -2.29
CA ILE A 8 -5.38 2.11 -2.15
C ILE A 8 -4.32 2.51 -1.10
N CYS A 9 -3.75 3.71 -1.19
CA CYS A 9 -2.74 4.18 -0.22
C CYS A 9 -3.32 4.26 1.20
N LEU A 10 -4.55 4.74 1.35
CA LEU A 10 -5.24 4.80 2.63
C LEU A 10 -5.47 3.40 3.20
N SER A 11 -5.92 2.44 2.37
CA SER A 11 -6.10 1.06 2.79
C SER A 11 -4.78 0.43 3.25
N GLY A 12 -3.69 0.64 2.51
CA GLY A 12 -2.35 0.16 2.89
C GLY A 12 -1.85 0.76 4.20
N LEU A 13 -2.13 2.04 4.44
CA LEU A 13 -1.82 2.70 5.71
C LEU A 13 -2.60 2.07 6.87
N VAL A 14 -3.91 1.86 6.70
CA VAL A 14 -4.75 1.21 7.72
C VAL A 14 -4.28 -0.22 8.01
N ILE A 15 -4.01 -1.02 6.98
CA ILE A 15 -3.50 -2.39 7.12
C ILE A 15 -2.16 -2.40 7.85
N SER A 16 -1.24 -1.48 7.51
CA SER A 16 0.07 -1.41 8.15
C SER A 16 -0.02 -0.99 9.63
N THR A 17 -0.88 -0.02 9.94
CA THR A 17 -1.17 0.38 11.33
C THR A 17 -1.74 -0.79 12.13
N HIS A 18 -2.67 -1.55 11.55
CA HIS A 18 -3.18 -2.76 12.20
C HIS A 18 -2.11 -3.83 12.38
N THR A 19 -1.23 -4.02 11.40
CA THR A 19 -0.11 -4.97 11.48
C THR A 19 0.84 -4.58 12.63
N TYR A 20 1.17 -3.30 12.76
CA TYR A 20 1.98 -2.80 13.88
C TYR A 20 1.26 -2.96 15.23
N TRP A 21 -0.03 -2.65 15.29
CA TRP A 21 -0.81 -2.83 16.51
C TRP A 21 -0.87 -4.30 16.95
N ILE A 22 -1.02 -5.23 15.99
CA ILE A 22 -0.97 -6.68 16.25
C ILE A 22 0.41 -7.07 16.79
N HIS A 23 1.49 -6.58 16.19
CA HIS A 23 2.85 -6.84 16.67
C HIS A 23 3.03 -6.42 18.14
N GLU A 24 2.63 -5.20 18.50
CA GLU A 24 2.70 -4.70 19.88
C GLU A 24 1.84 -5.53 20.85
N LYS A 25 0.70 -6.05 20.38
CA LYS A 25 -0.16 -6.90 21.21
C LYS A 25 0.43 -8.28 21.43
N ILE A 26 1.00 -8.92 20.42
CA ILE A 26 1.60 -10.25 20.58
C ILE A 26 2.86 -10.18 21.43
N THR A 27 3.66 -9.14 21.25
CA THR A 27 4.93 -8.97 21.98
C THR A 27 4.72 -8.42 23.39
N GLY A 28 3.76 -7.53 23.59
CA GLY A 28 3.47 -6.89 24.89
C GLY A 28 2.45 -7.63 25.75
N THR A 29 1.65 -8.54 25.18
CA THR A 29 0.66 -9.35 25.90
C THR A 29 0.61 -10.77 25.34
N THR A 30 0.24 -11.77 26.14
CA THR A 30 0.12 -13.17 25.69
C THR A 30 -1.18 -13.43 24.90
N THR A 31 -1.60 -12.47 24.08
CA THR A 31 -2.83 -12.54 23.28
C THR A 31 -2.52 -12.97 21.86
N SER A 32 -3.26 -13.96 21.35
CA SER A 32 -3.11 -14.44 19.99
C SER A 32 -4.07 -13.71 19.03
N PHE A 33 -3.60 -13.38 17.83
CA PHE A 33 -4.37 -12.66 16.82
C PHE A 33 -4.31 -13.36 15.46
N CYS A 34 -5.48 -13.76 14.94
CA CYS A 34 -5.54 -14.60 13.74
C CYS A 34 -4.64 -15.84 13.88
N ALA A 35 -4.52 -16.37 15.11
CA ALA A 35 -3.84 -17.62 15.39
C ALA A 35 -4.84 -18.76 15.18
N SER A 36 -4.60 -19.53 14.14
CA SER A 36 -5.30 -20.78 13.92
C SER A 36 -4.25 -21.87 13.76
N ASP A 37 -4.58 -23.12 14.11
CA ASP A 37 -3.74 -24.29 13.82
C ASP A 37 -3.62 -24.58 12.31
N SER A 38 -4.12 -23.69 11.46
CA SER A 38 -4.08 -23.80 10.01
C SER A 38 -2.87 -23.09 9.40
N LEU A 39 -2.80 -23.14 8.06
CA LEU A 39 -1.77 -22.43 7.27
C LEU A 39 -1.83 -20.90 7.45
N PHE A 40 -2.93 -20.33 7.93
CA PHE A 40 -3.08 -18.90 8.15
C PHE A 40 -2.87 -18.55 9.63
N SER A 41 -1.71 -17.96 9.94
CA SER A 41 -1.38 -17.53 11.29
C SER A 41 -0.60 -16.21 11.24
N CYS A 42 -1.29 -15.12 11.56
CA CYS A 42 -0.62 -13.82 11.64
C CYS A 42 0.25 -13.72 12.90
N ASP A 43 -0.09 -14.48 13.94
CA ASP A 43 0.65 -14.58 15.19
C ASP A 43 2.06 -15.12 14.96
N ASP A 44 2.16 -16.25 14.25
CA ASP A 44 3.43 -16.93 13.94
C ASP A 44 4.36 -16.10 13.05
N VAL A 45 3.80 -15.22 12.20
CA VAL A 45 4.58 -14.42 11.25
C VAL A 45 4.94 -13.04 11.83
N ILE A 46 3.97 -12.31 12.36
CA ILE A 46 4.17 -10.94 12.87
C ILE A 46 4.86 -10.97 14.24
N GLY A 47 4.55 -11.96 15.07
CA GLY A 47 5.13 -12.18 16.39
C GLY A 47 6.46 -12.93 16.37
N HIS A 48 6.94 -13.35 15.20
CA HIS A 48 8.18 -14.14 15.10
C HIS A 48 9.37 -13.35 15.64
N GLU A 49 10.13 -13.97 16.56
CA GLU A 49 11.26 -13.35 17.27
C GLU A 49 12.34 -12.76 16.34
N THR A 50 12.60 -13.40 15.21
CA THR A 50 13.55 -12.94 14.19
C THR A 50 12.87 -12.30 12.98
N TYR A 51 11.94 -12.99 12.32
CA TYR A 51 11.35 -12.54 11.05
C TYR A 51 10.34 -11.40 11.18
N GLY A 52 9.80 -11.16 12.39
CA GLY A 52 8.90 -10.04 12.66
C GLY A 52 9.58 -8.65 12.59
N TYR A 53 10.92 -8.63 12.57
CA TYR A 53 11.72 -7.42 12.57
C TYR A 53 12.58 -7.30 11.30
N ALA A 54 12.82 -6.06 10.88
CA ALA A 54 13.74 -5.79 9.80
C ALA A 54 15.19 -6.05 10.26
N PRO A 55 15.96 -6.91 9.56
CA PRO A 55 17.22 -7.44 10.08
C PRO A 55 18.33 -6.38 10.26
N VAL A 56 18.27 -5.28 9.52
CA VAL A 56 19.29 -4.22 9.56
C VAL A 56 18.95 -3.12 10.57
N ILE A 57 17.66 -2.81 10.75
CA ILE A 57 17.21 -1.65 11.54
C ILE A 57 16.48 -2.03 12.82
N GLY A 58 16.15 -3.32 13.02
CA GLY A 58 15.51 -3.83 14.23
C GLY A 58 14.08 -3.35 14.46
N LEU A 59 13.44 -2.73 13.47
CA LEU A 59 12.07 -2.22 13.57
C LEU A 59 11.06 -3.25 13.06
N PRO A 60 9.87 -3.34 13.66
CA PRO A 60 8.82 -4.23 13.17
C PRO A 60 8.34 -3.79 11.79
N TRP A 61 8.06 -4.75 10.92
CA TRP A 61 7.66 -4.48 9.54
C TRP A 61 6.39 -3.63 9.41
N GLY A 62 5.44 -3.78 10.36
CA GLY A 62 4.23 -2.96 10.41
C GLY A 62 4.53 -1.46 10.56
N LEU A 63 5.53 -1.09 11.36
CA LEU A 63 5.94 0.30 11.57
C LEU A 63 6.58 0.90 10.31
N ILE A 64 7.41 0.11 9.63
CA ILE A 64 8.03 0.49 8.35
C ILE A 64 6.96 0.70 7.29
N GLY A 65 6.02 -0.25 7.17
CA GLY A 65 4.89 -0.16 6.25
C GLY A 65 4.04 1.08 6.50
N MET A 66 3.77 1.41 7.77
CA MET A 66 3.01 2.61 8.15
C MET A 66 3.70 3.89 7.65
N GLY A 67 5.02 4.02 7.84
CA GLY A 67 5.79 5.16 7.34
C GLY A 67 5.78 5.27 5.81
N VAL A 68 5.96 4.14 5.12
CA VAL A 68 5.95 4.10 3.64
C VAL A 68 4.57 4.45 3.09
N PHE A 69 3.50 3.82 3.58
CA PHE A 69 2.14 4.11 3.10
C PHE A 69 1.66 5.51 3.47
N ALA A 70 2.13 6.09 4.58
CA ALA A 70 1.86 7.50 4.89
C ALA A 70 2.51 8.44 3.84
N ALA A 71 3.76 8.17 3.45
CA ALA A 71 4.44 8.93 2.39
C ALA A 71 3.77 8.75 1.02
N LEU A 72 3.38 7.52 0.67
CA LEU A 72 2.63 7.22 -0.56
C LEU A 72 1.26 7.91 -0.57
N LEU A 73 0.55 7.91 0.56
CA LEU A 73 -0.73 8.60 0.70
C LEU A 73 -0.55 10.10 0.49
N TYR A 74 0.43 10.72 1.15
CA TYR A 74 0.75 12.14 0.95
C TYR A 74 1.03 12.47 -0.52
N ALA A 75 1.89 11.68 -1.19
CA ALA A 75 2.19 11.89 -2.60
C ALA A 75 0.95 11.71 -3.49
N SER A 76 0.09 10.73 -3.20
CA SER A 76 -1.15 10.49 -3.95
C SER A 76 -2.15 11.64 -3.79
N MET A 77 -2.27 12.21 -2.59
CA MET A 77 -3.14 13.37 -2.34
C MET A 77 -2.64 14.62 -3.07
N MET A 78 -1.32 14.84 -3.14
CA MET A 78 -0.74 15.95 -3.91
C MET A 78 -1.04 15.81 -5.41
N VAL A 79 -0.90 14.60 -5.98
CA VAL A 79 -1.25 14.33 -7.37
C VAL A 79 -2.75 14.51 -7.65
N GLN A 80 -3.61 14.15 -6.69
CA GLN A 80 -5.06 14.32 -6.82
C GLN A 80 -5.48 15.78 -6.73
N LYS A 81 -4.93 16.54 -5.79
CA LYS A 81 -5.38 17.90 -5.47
C LYS A 81 -4.84 18.94 -6.45
N GLU A 82 -3.62 18.75 -6.94
CA GLU A 82 -2.99 19.65 -7.90
C GLU A 82 -2.56 18.89 -9.17
N PRO A 83 -3.54 18.43 -9.98
CA PRO A 83 -3.25 17.61 -11.14
C PRO A 83 -2.48 18.34 -12.23
N ASP A 84 -2.45 19.68 -12.25
CA ASP A 84 -1.73 20.48 -13.25
C ASP A 84 -0.47 21.15 -12.70
N ALA A 85 -0.12 20.91 -11.43
CA ALA A 85 1.09 21.48 -10.85
C ALA A 85 2.36 20.90 -11.50
N PRO A 86 3.41 21.72 -11.66
CA PRO A 86 4.70 21.27 -12.21
C PRO A 86 5.35 20.18 -11.34
N GLY A 87 5.00 20.11 -10.06
CA GLY A 87 5.46 19.08 -9.11
C GLY A 87 4.83 17.70 -9.29
N ARG A 88 3.78 17.56 -10.10
CA ARG A 88 3.05 16.29 -10.29
C ARG A 88 3.97 15.14 -10.70
N THR A 89 4.79 15.35 -11.73
CA THR A 89 5.67 14.29 -12.27
C THR A 89 6.65 13.80 -11.21
N ARG A 90 7.15 14.71 -10.35
CA ARG A 90 8.00 14.37 -9.21
C ARG A 90 7.27 13.52 -8.18
N MET A 91 6.01 13.84 -7.86
CA MET A 91 5.22 13.04 -6.92
C MET A 91 4.88 11.65 -7.48
N LEU A 92 4.60 11.53 -8.79
CA LEU A 92 4.45 10.24 -9.45
C LEU A 92 5.73 9.42 -9.43
N GLN A 93 6.90 10.05 -9.60
CA GLN A 93 8.20 9.39 -9.45
C GLN A 93 8.44 8.92 -8.01
N VAL A 94 8.06 9.71 -7.00
CA VAL A 94 8.11 9.28 -5.58
C VAL A 94 7.24 8.05 -5.36
N LEU A 95 6.00 8.05 -5.85
CA LEU A 95 5.11 6.90 -5.76
C LEU A 95 5.73 5.65 -6.39
N MET A 96 6.26 5.76 -7.60
CA MET A 96 6.92 4.63 -8.29
C MET A 96 8.20 4.18 -7.59
N LEU A 97 9.00 5.11 -7.05
CA LEU A 97 10.26 4.79 -6.38
C LEU A 97 10.00 4.01 -5.08
N PHE A 98 9.09 4.50 -4.24
CA PHE A 98 8.78 3.85 -2.97
C PHE A 98 8.05 2.51 -3.18
N SER A 99 7.04 2.47 -4.04
CA SER A 99 6.32 1.22 -4.31
C SER A 99 7.15 0.20 -5.09
N GLY A 100 8.01 0.66 -6.01
CA GLY A 100 8.96 -0.17 -6.74
C GLY A 100 10.08 -0.71 -5.84
N GLY A 101 10.65 0.14 -4.99
CA GLY A 101 11.62 -0.26 -3.96
C GLY A 101 11.03 -1.20 -2.91
N GLY A 102 9.72 -1.13 -2.68
CA GLY A 102 8.99 -2.06 -1.82
C GLY A 102 8.90 -3.49 -2.39
N VAL A 103 8.99 -3.68 -3.71
CA VAL A 103 8.85 -5.02 -4.33
C VAL A 103 9.94 -6.00 -3.85
N PRO A 104 11.25 -5.66 -3.86
CA PRO A 104 12.28 -6.51 -3.25
C PRO A 104 12.03 -6.84 -1.77
N VAL A 105 11.52 -5.87 -0.99
CA VAL A 105 11.18 -6.09 0.43
C VAL A 105 10.03 -7.08 0.56
N ILE A 106 8.99 -6.95 -0.27
CA ILE A 106 7.86 -7.90 -0.31
C ILE A 106 8.33 -9.31 -0.65
N LEU A 107 9.23 -9.46 -1.62
CA LEU A 107 9.79 -10.78 -1.97
C LEU A 107 10.57 -11.40 -0.81
N LEU A 108 11.32 -10.57 -0.05
CA LEU A 108 11.98 -11.02 1.17
C LEU A 108 10.96 -11.47 2.23
N LEU A 109 9.90 -10.71 2.46
CA LEU A 109 8.86 -11.05 3.44
C LEU A 109 8.11 -12.34 3.07
N ILE A 110 7.79 -12.52 1.78
CA ILE A 110 7.22 -13.78 1.28
C ILE A 110 8.19 -14.94 1.52
N SER A 111 9.50 -14.72 1.37
CA SER A 111 10.48 -15.77 1.67
C SER A 111 10.47 -16.18 3.16
N TYR A 112 10.18 -15.24 4.07
CA TYR A 112 10.03 -15.54 5.50
C TYR A 112 8.74 -16.33 5.76
N GLU A 113 7.61 -15.97 5.14
CA GLU A 113 6.35 -16.73 5.24
C GLU A 113 6.54 -18.19 4.78
N VAL A 114 7.31 -18.41 3.70
CA VAL A 114 7.64 -19.76 3.22
C VAL A 114 8.53 -20.53 4.21
N GLN A 115 9.47 -19.86 4.88
CA GLN A 115 10.34 -20.49 5.89
C GLN A 115 9.62 -20.84 7.19
N ILE A 116 8.63 -20.03 7.57
CA ILE A 116 7.78 -20.26 8.76
C ILE A 116 6.67 -21.28 8.44
N GLU A 117 6.44 -21.60 7.16
CA GLU A 117 5.36 -22.45 6.65
C GLU A 117 3.95 -21.93 7.02
N LYS A 118 3.84 -20.61 7.24
CA LYS A 118 2.59 -19.91 7.61
C LYS A 118 2.39 -18.66 6.77
N LEU A 119 1.13 -18.40 6.40
CA LEU A 119 0.71 -17.23 5.64
C LEU A 119 0.07 -16.19 6.55
N CYS A 120 0.44 -14.92 6.37
CA CYS A 120 -0.19 -13.80 7.05
C CYS A 120 -1.15 -13.06 6.11
N GLN A 121 -2.44 -13.05 6.46
CA GLN A 121 -3.47 -12.35 5.67
C GLN A 121 -3.22 -10.84 5.62
N TYR A 122 -2.77 -10.23 6.73
CA TYR A 122 -2.47 -8.80 6.76
C TYR A 122 -1.27 -8.44 5.88
N CYS A 123 -0.18 -9.21 5.93
CA CYS A 123 0.99 -9.01 5.05
C CYS A 123 0.59 -9.17 3.58
N SER A 124 -0.17 -10.21 3.24
CA SER A 124 -0.67 -10.43 1.88
C SER A 124 -1.47 -9.23 1.33
N MET A 125 -2.33 -8.63 2.16
CA MET A 125 -3.10 -7.44 1.77
C MET A 125 -2.20 -6.19 1.63
N ALA A 126 -1.19 -6.03 2.49
CA ALA A 126 -0.21 -4.95 2.36
C ALA A 126 0.64 -5.10 1.09
N HIS A 127 1.06 -6.32 0.76
CA HIS A 127 1.79 -6.64 -0.46
C HIS A 127 0.96 -6.31 -1.70
N LEU A 128 -0.31 -6.71 -1.71
CA LEU A 128 -1.25 -6.39 -2.78
C LEU A 128 -1.44 -4.88 -2.93
N ALA A 129 -1.64 -4.15 -1.83
CA ALA A 129 -1.79 -2.69 -1.87
C ALA A 129 -0.56 -2.02 -2.50
N ASN A 130 0.66 -2.44 -2.14
CA ASN A 130 1.88 -1.89 -2.73
C ASN A 130 1.97 -2.16 -4.25
N VAL A 131 1.65 -3.38 -4.69
CA VAL A 131 1.63 -3.73 -6.12
C VAL A 131 0.60 -2.89 -6.87
N LEU A 132 -0.58 -2.68 -6.29
CA LEU A 132 -1.62 -1.83 -6.90
C LEU A 132 -1.18 -0.36 -6.99
N VAL A 133 -0.50 0.18 -5.97
CA VAL A 133 0.11 1.52 -6.02
C VAL A 133 1.12 1.59 -7.16
N LEU A 134 2.03 0.62 -7.27
CA LEU A 134 3.06 0.60 -8.32
C LEU A 134 2.43 0.59 -9.72
N VAL A 135 1.52 -0.35 -9.97
CA VAL A 135 0.86 -0.51 -11.27
C VAL A 135 0.08 0.75 -11.65
N THR A 136 -0.66 1.33 -10.69
CA THR A 136 -1.43 2.55 -10.92
C THR A 136 -0.50 3.75 -11.18
N SER A 137 0.58 3.87 -10.43
CA SER A 137 1.56 4.96 -10.57
C SER A 137 2.29 4.89 -11.91
N VAL A 138 2.68 3.69 -12.38
CA VAL A 138 3.29 3.49 -13.69
C VAL A 138 2.31 3.85 -14.81
N ARG A 139 1.04 3.42 -14.71
CA ARG A 139 0.00 3.82 -15.69
C ARG A 139 -0.20 5.33 -15.73
N MET A 140 -0.28 5.98 -14.56
CA MET A 140 -0.45 7.42 -14.48
C MET A 140 0.77 8.18 -15.02
N PHE A 141 1.98 7.72 -14.70
CA PHE A 141 3.22 8.33 -15.22
C PHE A 141 3.29 8.23 -16.74
N ARG A 142 2.97 7.07 -17.33
CA ARG A 142 2.91 6.92 -18.80
C ARG A 142 1.88 7.85 -19.42
N ALA A 143 0.70 7.96 -18.80
CA ALA A 143 -0.34 8.86 -19.28
C ALA A 143 0.03 10.35 -19.15
N THR A 144 1.03 10.74 -18.35
CA THR A 144 1.59 12.11 -18.39
C THR A 144 2.50 12.38 -19.59
N GLN A 145 2.99 11.34 -20.26
CA GLN A 145 3.80 11.47 -21.48
C GLN A 145 2.91 11.51 -22.74
N ASP A 146 1.69 10.99 -22.65
CA ASP A 146 0.68 11.03 -23.70
C ASP A 146 -0.39 12.11 -23.41
N ASP A 147 -1.21 12.48 -24.40
CA ASP A 147 -2.38 13.38 -24.19
C ASP A 147 -3.48 12.78 -23.28
N ALA A 148 -3.28 11.56 -22.78
CA ALA A 148 -4.21 10.83 -21.94
C ALA A 148 -4.41 11.43 -20.54
N TRP A 149 -3.42 12.15 -19.99
CA TRP A 149 -3.52 12.80 -18.67
C TRP A 149 -4.74 13.72 -18.57
N SER A 150 -4.93 14.58 -19.57
CA SER A 150 -6.01 15.57 -19.59
C SER A 150 -7.41 14.94 -19.56
N ARG A 151 -7.55 13.72 -20.09
CA ARG A 151 -8.80 12.93 -20.05
C ARG A 151 -9.02 12.29 -18.69
N MET A 152 -7.97 11.73 -18.10
CA MET A 152 -8.05 11.10 -16.77
C MET A 152 -8.31 12.12 -15.66
N ALA A 153 -7.64 13.28 -15.70
CA ALA A 153 -7.84 14.36 -14.74
C ALA A 153 -9.26 14.92 -14.79
N ARG A 154 -9.85 15.04 -16.00
CA ARG A 154 -11.26 15.47 -16.16
C ARG A 154 -12.27 14.47 -15.61
N ALA A 155 -12.03 13.17 -15.76
CA ALA A 155 -12.92 12.13 -15.24
C ALA A 155 -13.00 12.14 -13.70
N ASP A 156 -11.90 12.49 -13.02
CA ASP A 156 -11.88 12.60 -11.55
C ASP A 156 -12.52 13.91 -11.02
N LEU A 157 -12.64 14.95 -11.86
CA LEU A 157 -13.28 16.24 -11.53
C LEU A 157 -14.79 16.29 -11.82
N SER A 158 -15.32 15.32 -12.57
CA SER A 158 -16.75 15.24 -12.93
C SER A 158 -17.38 13.95 -12.42
N PRO A 159 -17.72 13.83 -11.12
CA PRO A 159 -18.51 12.70 -10.63
C PRO A 159 -19.97 12.71 -11.12
N HIS A 160 -20.47 13.80 -11.73
CA HIS A 160 -21.92 14.10 -11.81
C HIS A 160 -22.57 14.19 -13.20
N VAL A 161 -21.95 13.71 -14.29
CA VAL A 161 -22.62 13.75 -15.61
C VAL A 161 -22.56 12.39 -16.29
N GLN A 162 -23.12 11.36 -15.65
CA GLN A 162 -23.33 10.08 -16.32
C GLN A 162 -24.67 9.42 -15.98
N GLY A 163 -25.62 10.19 -15.43
CA GLY A 163 -26.96 9.70 -15.05
C GLY A 163 -28.13 10.59 -15.47
N GLN A 164 -27.98 11.51 -16.44
CA GLN A 164 -29.07 12.41 -16.85
C GLN A 164 -29.26 12.57 -18.37
N SER A 165 -28.93 11.56 -19.18
CA SER A 165 -29.19 11.63 -20.63
C SER A 165 -29.93 10.42 -21.22
N GLU A 166 -30.77 9.74 -20.42
CA GLU A 166 -31.61 8.63 -20.88
C GLU A 166 -33.13 8.87 -20.71
N GLU A 167 -33.56 10.10 -20.42
CA GLU A 167 -34.99 10.46 -20.40
C GLU A 167 -35.24 11.75 -21.19
N ALA A 168 -35.37 11.61 -22.52
CA ALA A 168 -35.95 12.62 -23.41
C ALA A 168 -36.71 11.92 -24.55
#